data_AF-A0A3N4HUP5-F1
#
_entry.id   AF-A0A3N4HUP5-F1
#
_cell.length_a   1.000
_cell.length_b   1.000
_cell.length_c   1.000
_cell.angle_alpha   90.00
_cell.angle_beta   90.00
_cell.angle_gamma   90.00
#
_symmetry.space_group_name_H-M   'P 1'
#
loop_
_entity.id
_entity.type
_entity.pdbx_description
1 polymer ?
#
loop_
_entity_poly.entity_id
_entity_poly.type
_entity_poly.pdbx_seq_one_letter_code
_entity_poly.pdbx_strand_id
1 'polypeptide(L)'
;MTALKQQKAVPRQFPDLLMPTRANIPDSISDYQPIDLKTASWLKGLIEDYWHIYNITSILLPTISKVSAAHYEPAVFRIETSDGAVYEYTHPTWRDRSAGPHLLRPVHPNGNRGKWYEGPYEAEATEKQDRRLERAGFGSGRQSVTLELMASVAGLEELEWMRLIGMKAGHAAMFFLSLGRPAIETEDQKEAFTRRFMEHAEVCKYEKRRCV
;
A
#
# COMPACT_ATOMS: atom_id res chain seq x y z
N MET A 1 -14.15 21.77 -21.05
CA MET A 1 -14.77 20.45 -21.33
C MET A 1 -13.83 19.68 -22.24
N THR A 2 -12.86 18.98 -21.66
CA THR A 2 -11.89 18.19 -22.43
C THR A 2 -12.52 16.84 -22.69
N ALA A 3 -12.91 16.57 -23.93
CA ALA A 3 -13.38 15.26 -24.33
C ALA A 3 -12.25 14.25 -24.06
N LEU A 4 -12.47 13.36 -23.09
CA LEU A 4 -11.66 12.16 -22.91
C LEU A 4 -11.55 11.48 -24.27
N LYS A 5 -10.34 11.45 -24.84
CA LYS A 5 -10.04 10.57 -25.97
C LYS A 5 -10.37 9.17 -25.49
N GLN A 6 -11.52 8.65 -25.92
CA GLN A 6 -11.93 7.28 -25.67
C GLN A 6 -10.92 6.37 -26.35
N GLN A 7 -9.86 5.99 -25.66
CA GLN A 7 -9.22 4.72 -25.95
C GLN A 7 -10.30 3.67 -25.76
N LYS A 8 -10.67 3.01 -26.86
CA LYS A 8 -11.74 2.01 -26.86
C LYS A 8 -11.31 0.87 -25.94
N ALA A 9 -11.97 0.74 -24.80
CA ALA A 9 -11.75 -0.38 -23.91
C ALA A 9 -11.99 -1.69 -24.69
N VAL A 10 -11.02 -2.60 -24.62
CA VAL A 10 -11.02 -3.83 -25.40
C VAL A 10 -11.69 -4.93 -24.58
N PRO A 11 -12.76 -5.57 -25.08
CA PRO A 11 -13.30 -6.75 -24.42
C PRO A 11 -12.32 -7.92 -24.59
N ARG A 12 -11.63 -8.32 -23.52
CA ARG A 12 -10.81 -9.54 -23.51
C ARG A 12 -11.62 -10.74 -23.02
N GLN A 13 -11.35 -11.91 -23.60
CA GLN A 13 -11.80 -13.19 -23.05
C GLN A 13 -10.73 -13.68 -22.08
N PHE A 14 -11.11 -13.94 -20.84
CA PHE A 14 -10.20 -14.33 -19.76
C PHE A 14 -10.49 -15.77 -19.31
N PRO A 15 -9.92 -16.79 -19.97
CA PRO A 15 -10.28 -18.19 -19.71
C PRO A 15 -9.91 -18.66 -18.29
N ASP A 16 -8.86 -18.09 -17.71
CA ASP A 16 -8.35 -18.45 -16.38
C ASP A 16 -8.75 -17.47 -15.26
N LEU A 17 -9.62 -16.51 -15.56
CA LEU A 17 -10.07 -15.51 -14.62
C LEU A 17 -11.35 -15.99 -13.92
N LEU A 18 -11.39 -15.89 -12.60
CA LEU A 18 -12.56 -16.22 -11.80
C LEU A 18 -13.56 -15.08 -11.89
N MET A 19 -14.37 -15.11 -12.95
CA MET A 19 -15.40 -14.11 -13.21
C MET A 19 -16.60 -14.29 -12.30
N PRO A 20 -17.25 -13.20 -11.87
CA PRO A 20 -18.50 -13.29 -11.11
C PRO A 20 -19.58 -13.94 -11.99
N THR A 21 -20.23 -14.98 -11.47
CA THR A 21 -21.32 -15.63 -12.17
C THR A 21 -22.60 -14.81 -12.04
N ARG A 22 -23.51 -14.88 -13.03
CA ARG A 22 -24.76 -14.10 -13.01
C ARG A 22 -25.61 -14.37 -11.75
N ALA A 23 -25.55 -15.58 -11.20
CA ALA A 23 -26.25 -15.95 -9.98
C ALA A 23 -25.81 -15.14 -8.75
N ASN A 24 -24.55 -14.68 -8.73
CA ASN A 24 -23.94 -13.97 -7.60
C ASN A 24 -23.89 -12.44 -7.80
N ILE A 25 -24.50 -11.92 -8.87
CA ILE A 25 -24.59 -10.48 -9.13
C ILE A 25 -26.03 -10.03 -8.85
N PRO A 26 -26.27 -9.25 -7.77
CA PRO A 26 -27.63 -8.86 -7.43
C PRO A 26 -28.30 -8.04 -8.54
N ASP A 27 -29.52 -8.43 -8.91
CA ASP A 27 -30.33 -7.79 -9.95
C ASP A 27 -31.04 -6.52 -9.45
N SER A 28 -31.42 -6.48 -8.16
CA SER A 28 -32.10 -5.34 -7.57
C SER A 28 -31.13 -4.39 -6.87
N ILE A 29 -31.41 -3.09 -6.94
CA ILE A 29 -30.68 -2.07 -6.17
C ILE A 29 -30.83 -2.26 -4.66
N SER A 30 -31.97 -2.80 -4.21
CA SER A 30 -32.23 -3.10 -2.79
C SER A 30 -31.28 -4.14 -2.20
N ASP A 31 -30.68 -4.95 -3.08
CA ASP A 31 -29.73 -5.98 -2.70
C ASP A 31 -28.30 -5.39 -2.55
N TYR A 32 -28.14 -4.07 -2.65
CA TYR A 32 -26.88 -3.37 -2.40
C TYR A 32 -26.99 -2.44 -1.19
N GLN A 33 -25.86 -2.23 -0.53
CA GLN A 33 -25.72 -1.26 0.55
C GLN A 33 -24.64 -0.22 0.21
N PRO A 34 -24.91 1.08 0.42
CA PRO A 34 -23.91 2.11 0.19
C PRO A 34 -22.74 1.94 1.16
N ILE A 35 -21.52 2.09 0.63
CA ILE A 35 -20.32 2.16 1.46
C ILE A 35 -20.01 3.63 1.77
N ASP A 36 -19.49 3.89 2.97
CA ASP A 36 -18.99 5.23 3.30
C ASP A 36 -17.70 5.49 2.53
N LEU A 37 -17.74 6.43 1.57
CA LEU A 37 -16.59 6.79 0.74
C LEU A 37 -15.44 7.43 1.53
N LYS A 38 -15.67 7.91 2.76
CA LYS A 38 -14.58 8.38 3.62
C LYS A 38 -13.71 7.21 4.10
N THR A 39 -14.35 6.10 4.47
CA THR A 39 -13.65 4.87 4.92
C THR A 39 -13.17 4.01 3.75
N ALA A 40 -13.91 4.00 2.64
CA ALA A 40 -13.58 3.28 1.42
C ALA A 40 -12.90 4.17 0.35
N SER A 41 -12.21 5.24 0.78
CA SER A 41 -11.55 6.21 -0.12
C SER A 41 -10.56 5.55 -1.08
N TRP A 42 -9.92 4.46 -0.67
CA TRP A 42 -9.02 3.66 -1.50
C TRP A 42 -9.72 3.06 -2.73
N LEU A 43 -10.95 2.55 -2.59
CA LEU A 43 -11.68 1.92 -3.69
C LEU A 43 -12.14 2.97 -4.71
N LYS A 44 -12.63 4.11 -4.22
CA LYS A 44 -12.96 5.26 -5.07
C LYS A 44 -11.75 5.72 -5.87
N GLY A 45 -10.60 5.91 -5.20
CA GLY A 45 -9.36 6.31 -5.85
C GLY A 45 -8.87 5.30 -6.90
N LEU A 46 -9.00 3.99 -6.63
CA LEU A 46 -8.68 2.96 -7.62
C LEU A 46 -9.57 3.07 -8.86
N ILE A 47 -10.89 3.17 -8.69
CA ILE A 47 -11.81 3.29 -9.84
C ILE A 47 -11.49 4.57 -10.63
N GLU A 48 -11.25 5.68 -9.94
CA GLU A 48 -10.85 6.95 -10.55
C GLU A 48 -9.56 6.82 -11.35
N ASP A 49 -8.54 6.14 -10.83
CA ASP A 49 -7.25 5.98 -11.49
C ASP A 49 -7.33 5.03 -12.70
N TYR A 50 -8.05 3.92 -12.59
CA TYR A 50 -8.13 2.93 -13.68
C TYR A 50 -9.11 3.30 -14.79
N TRP A 51 -10.12 4.14 -14.48
CA TRP A 51 -11.24 4.43 -15.38
C TRP A 51 -11.48 5.90 -15.67
N HIS A 52 -10.80 6.82 -14.96
CA HIS A 52 -11.01 8.27 -15.06
C HIS A 52 -12.47 8.71 -14.80
N ILE A 53 -13.18 7.95 -13.95
CA ILE A 53 -14.55 8.28 -13.53
C ILE A 53 -14.46 9.07 -12.22
N TYR A 54 -14.27 10.39 -12.31
CA TYR A 54 -14.07 11.27 -11.14
C TYR A 54 -15.36 11.79 -10.50
N ASN A 55 -16.50 11.55 -11.15
CA ASN A 55 -17.80 12.07 -10.75
C ASN A 55 -18.64 11.04 -9.96
N ILE A 56 -17.98 10.11 -9.27
CA ILE A 56 -18.61 9.06 -8.44
C ILE A 56 -19.30 9.69 -7.24
N THR A 57 -20.61 9.44 -7.11
CA THR A 57 -21.45 9.89 -5.98
C THR A 57 -21.66 8.79 -4.95
N SER A 58 -21.74 7.53 -5.39
CA SER A 58 -21.93 6.40 -4.49
C SER A 58 -21.21 5.16 -5.02
N ILE A 59 -20.77 4.30 -4.09
CA ILE A 59 -20.35 2.93 -4.39
C ILE A 59 -21.17 2.03 -3.48
N LEU A 60 -21.80 1.02 -4.05
CA LEU A 60 -22.70 0.11 -3.36
C LEU A 60 -22.11 -1.31 -3.37
N LEU A 61 -22.07 -1.93 -2.20
CA LEU A 61 -21.60 -3.30 -1.97
C LEU A 61 -22.80 -4.26 -2.01
N PRO A 62 -22.68 -5.46 -2.62
CA PRO A 62 -23.74 -6.45 -2.62
C PRO A 62 -23.99 -6.96 -1.18
N THR A 63 -25.25 -7.04 -0.79
CA THR A 63 -25.66 -7.65 0.49
C THR A 63 -25.56 -9.18 0.40
N ILE A 64 -25.10 -9.78 1.49
CA ILE A 64 -24.58 -11.17 1.57
C ILE A 64 -25.63 -12.25 1.24
N SER A 65 -26.91 -11.92 1.02
CA SER A 65 -27.98 -12.93 0.85
C SER A 65 -27.88 -13.79 -0.43
N LYS A 66 -27.11 -13.35 -1.44
CA LYS A 66 -26.95 -14.07 -2.72
C LYS A 66 -25.51 -14.41 -3.08
N VAL A 67 -24.53 -14.07 -2.24
CA VAL A 67 -23.15 -14.47 -2.48
C VAL A 67 -23.02 -15.93 -2.09
N SER A 68 -23.20 -16.83 -3.06
CA SER A 68 -22.89 -18.26 -2.92
C SER A 68 -21.54 -18.44 -2.20
N ALA A 69 -21.47 -19.41 -1.30
CA ALA A 69 -20.31 -19.75 -0.47
C ALA A 69 -19.05 -20.21 -1.26
N ALA A 70 -19.02 -20.00 -2.57
CA ALA A 70 -17.79 -20.11 -3.34
C ALA A 70 -16.86 -18.95 -2.94
N HIS A 71 -16.01 -19.19 -1.93
CA HIS A 71 -15.02 -18.28 -1.34
C HIS A 71 -14.04 -17.62 -2.33
N TYR A 72 -14.21 -17.84 -3.63
CA TYR A 72 -13.32 -17.41 -4.70
C TYR A 72 -14.03 -16.56 -5.77
N GLU A 73 -15.36 -16.35 -5.67
CA GLU A 73 -16.04 -15.46 -6.61
C GLU A 73 -15.92 -13.99 -6.18
N PRO A 74 -15.49 -13.09 -7.08
CA PRO A 74 -15.28 -11.70 -6.73
C PRO A 74 -16.61 -10.97 -6.55
N ALA A 75 -16.64 -10.04 -5.60
CA ALA A 75 -17.79 -9.16 -5.42
C ALA A 75 -17.95 -8.24 -6.64
N VAL A 76 -19.21 -7.92 -6.95
CA VAL A 76 -19.57 -6.89 -7.95
C VAL A 76 -20.15 -5.70 -7.23
N PHE A 77 -19.44 -4.58 -7.28
CA PHE A 77 -19.85 -3.29 -6.75
C PHE A 77 -20.69 -2.55 -7.78
N ARG A 78 -21.65 -1.74 -7.32
CA ARG A 78 -22.38 -0.81 -8.18
C ARG A 78 -21.87 0.61 -7.94
N ILE A 79 -21.59 1.33 -9.00
CA ILE A 79 -21.08 2.70 -8.98
C ILE A 79 -22.15 3.59 -9.57
N GLU A 80 -22.50 4.64 -8.86
CA GLU A 80 -23.37 5.70 -9.37
C GLU A 80 -22.57 6.99 -9.49
N THR A 81 -22.88 7.75 -10.53
CA THR A 81 -22.18 8.98 -10.87
C THR A 81 -23.16 10.15 -10.95
N SER A 82 -22.64 11.36 -10.80
CA SER A 82 -23.46 12.58 -10.75
C SER A 82 -24.20 12.91 -12.06
N ASP A 83 -23.79 12.34 -13.19
CA ASP A 83 -24.48 12.50 -14.48
C ASP A 83 -25.59 11.45 -14.69
N GLY A 84 -25.83 10.59 -13.69
CA GLY A 84 -26.83 9.53 -13.73
C GLY A 84 -26.35 8.24 -14.39
N ALA A 85 -25.09 8.14 -14.82
CA ALA A 85 -24.54 6.88 -15.31
C ALA A 85 -24.32 5.89 -14.16
N VAL A 86 -24.62 4.63 -14.45
CA VAL A 86 -24.48 3.52 -13.51
C VAL A 86 -23.56 2.47 -14.09
N TYR A 87 -22.61 2.02 -13.28
CA TYR A 87 -21.66 0.99 -13.65
C TYR A 87 -21.67 -0.14 -12.62
N GLU A 88 -21.32 -1.32 -13.08
CA GLU A 88 -20.90 -2.41 -12.21
C GLU A 88 -19.38 -2.56 -12.34
N TYR A 89 -18.72 -2.78 -11.21
CA TYR A 89 -17.26 -2.90 -11.11
C TYR A 89 -16.90 -4.15 -10.34
N THR A 90 -15.85 -4.84 -10.76
CA THR A 90 -15.33 -6.01 -10.09
C THR A 90 -13.82 -6.10 -10.26
N HIS A 91 -13.15 -6.70 -9.26
CA HIS A 91 -11.73 -7.00 -9.29
C HIS A 91 -11.57 -8.51 -9.10
N PRO A 92 -11.71 -9.30 -10.19
CA PRO A 92 -11.57 -10.74 -10.17
C PRO A 92 -10.14 -11.16 -9.78
N THR A 93 -10.02 -12.43 -9.42
CA THR A 93 -8.74 -13.08 -9.18
C THR A 93 -8.50 -14.13 -10.25
N TRP A 94 -7.23 -14.36 -10.60
CA TRP A 94 -6.87 -15.48 -11.44
C TRP A 94 -6.98 -16.80 -10.66
N ARG A 95 -7.07 -17.93 -11.36
CA ARG A 95 -7.12 -19.26 -10.74
C ARG A 95 -5.90 -19.58 -9.86
N ASP A 96 -4.74 -19.00 -10.17
CA ASP A 96 -3.51 -19.09 -9.37
C ASP A 96 -3.51 -18.17 -8.14
N ARG A 97 -4.62 -17.45 -7.90
CA ARG A 97 -4.83 -16.47 -6.82
C ARG A 97 -4.03 -15.17 -6.95
N SER A 98 -3.39 -14.94 -8.10
CA SER A 98 -2.85 -13.62 -8.40
C SER A 98 -3.97 -12.60 -8.65
N ALA A 99 -3.66 -11.31 -8.46
CA ALA A 99 -4.61 -10.22 -8.67
C ALA A 99 -5.00 -10.14 -10.16
N GLY A 100 -6.30 -10.10 -10.43
CA GLY A 100 -6.85 -9.97 -11.78
C GLY A 100 -6.92 -8.53 -12.27
N PRO A 101 -7.42 -8.32 -13.49
CA PRO A 101 -7.65 -6.97 -14.01
C PRO A 101 -8.79 -6.28 -13.28
N HIS A 102 -8.81 -4.95 -13.34
CA HIS A 102 -9.95 -4.15 -12.91
C HIS A 102 -11.00 -4.11 -14.03
N LEU A 103 -12.20 -4.61 -13.76
CA LEU A 103 -13.26 -4.72 -14.76
C LEU A 103 -14.45 -3.82 -14.43
N LEU A 104 -15.02 -3.20 -15.48
CA LEU A 104 -16.18 -2.33 -15.37
C LEU A 104 -17.15 -2.60 -16.53
N ARG A 105 -18.46 -2.48 -16.27
CA ARG A 105 -19.49 -2.54 -17.32
C ARG A 105 -20.60 -1.53 -17.05
N PRO A 106 -21.24 -0.97 -18.09
CA PRO A 106 -22.40 -0.11 -17.91
C PRO A 106 -23.64 -0.93 -17.51
N VAL A 107 -24.48 -0.34 -16.68
CA VAL A 107 -25.85 -0.81 -16.41
C VAL A 107 -26.81 0.20 -17.03
N HIS A 108 -27.60 -0.26 -17.99
CA HIS A 108 -28.54 0.59 -18.71
C HIS A 108 -29.81 0.85 -17.86
N PRO A 109 -30.56 1.93 -18.13
CA PRO A 109 -31.77 2.27 -17.38
C PRO A 109 -32.85 1.17 -17.35
N ASN A 110 -32.87 0.29 -18.37
CA ASN A 110 -33.77 -0.85 -18.44
C ASN A 110 -33.28 -2.08 -17.63
N GLY A 111 -32.19 -1.95 -16.87
CA GLY A 111 -31.56 -3.02 -16.12
C GLY A 111 -30.63 -3.92 -16.94
N ASN A 112 -30.51 -3.71 -18.25
CA ASN A 112 -29.59 -4.50 -19.07
C ASN A 112 -28.14 -4.18 -18.68
N ARG A 113 -27.34 -5.23 -18.55
CA ARG A 113 -25.91 -5.14 -18.26
C ARG A 113 -25.11 -5.24 -19.55
N GLY A 114 -24.17 -4.31 -19.72
CA GLY A 114 -23.21 -4.34 -20.82
C GLY A 114 -22.17 -5.45 -20.71
N LYS A 115 -21.23 -5.46 -21.65
CA LYS A 115 -20.03 -6.32 -21.57
C LYS A 115 -19.07 -5.78 -20.51
N TRP A 116 -18.27 -6.68 -19.94
CA TRP A 116 -17.12 -6.30 -19.12
C TRP A 116 -16.02 -5.71 -19.99
N TYR A 117 -15.45 -4.62 -19.50
CA TYR A 117 -14.31 -3.94 -20.08
C TYR A 117 -13.17 -3.95 -19.08
N GLU A 118 -11.93 -3.97 -19.57
CA GLU A 118 -10.71 -3.75 -18.79
C GLU A 118 -10.36 -2.25 -18.78
N GLY A 119 -9.80 -1.77 -17.67
CA GLY A 119 -9.48 -0.36 -17.47
C GLY A 119 -8.49 0.14 -18.53
N PRO A 120 -8.84 1.15 -19.35
CA PRO A 120 -7.94 1.63 -20.40
C PRO A 120 -6.67 2.30 -19.85
N TYR A 121 -6.67 2.68 -18.56
CA TYR A 121 -5.58 3.38 -17.89
C TYR A 121 -4.84 2.49 -16.88
N GLU A 122 -4.94 1.16 -17.00
CA GLU A 122 -4.23 0.23 -16.11
C GLU A 122 -2.72 0.49 -16.08
N ALA A 123 -2.09 0.68 -17.24
CA ALA A 123 -0.66 0.97 -17.31
C ALA A 123 -0.29 2.28 -16.59
N GLU A 124 -1.13 3.32 -16.70
CA GLU A 124 -0.94 4.60 -16.02
C GLU A 124 -1.10 4.46 -14.50
N ALA A 125 -2.12 3.72 -14.06
CA ALA A 125 -2.37 3.44 -12.64
C ALA A 125 -1.22 2.62 -12.02
N THR A 126 -0.71 1.61 -12.72
CA THR A 126 0.46 0.84 -12.31
C THR A 126 1.70 1.73 -12.21
N GLU A 127 2.00 2.55 -13.22
CA GLU A 127 3.15 3.47 -13.19
C GLU A 127 3.03 4.49 -12.04
N LYS A 128 1.82 4.99 -11.75
CA LYS A 128 1.56 5.88 -10.62
C LYS A 128 1.81 5.19 -9.29
N GLN A 129 1.39 3.94 -9.15
CA GLN A 129 1.61 3.14 -7.95
C GLN A 129 3.10 2.80 -7.76
N ASP A 130 3.80 2.42 -8.81
CA ASP A 130 5.24 2.12 -8.77
C ASP A 130 6.04 3.36 -8.34
N ARG A 131 5.76 4.52 -8.94
CA ARG A 131 6.37 5.80 -8.51
C ARG A 131 6.08 6.13 -7.05
N ARG A 132 4.90 5.80 -6.54
CA ARG A 132 4.57 5.99 -5.12
C ARG A 132 5.38 5.06 -4.23
N LEU A 133 5.53 3.79 -4.61
CA LEU A 133 6.32 2.81 -3.88
C LEU A 133 7.79 3.21 -3.84
N GLU A 134 8.35 3.58 -4.99
CA GLU A 134 9.72 4.09 -5.11
C GLU A 134 9.97 5.30 -4.21
N ARG A 135 9.08 6.31 -4.24
CA ARG A 135 9.17 7.48 -3.36
C ARG A 135 9.06 7.13 -1.88
N ALA A 136 8.32 6.08 -1.54
CA ALA A 136 8.21 5.57 -0.19
C ALA A 136 9.39 4.66 0.22
N GLY A 137 10.37 4.44 -0.67
CA GLY A 137 11.52 3.57 -0.45
C GLY A 137 11.20 2.08 -0.54
N PHE A 138 9.97 1.72 -0.92
CA PHE A 138 9.58 0.34 -1.22
C PHE A 138 9.96 0.05 -2.68
N GLY A 139 11.01 -0.75 -2.89
CA GLY A 139 11.49 -1.10 -4.24
C GLY A 139 12.93 -0.67 -4.52
N SER A 140 13.49 0.25 -3.73
CA SER A 140 14.95 0.30 -3.60
C SER A 140 15.36 -1.01 -2.91
N GLY A 141 16.03 -1.92 -3.63
CA GLY A 141 16.51 -3.17 -3.06
C GLY A 141 17.20 -2.96 -1.72
N ARG A 142 17.20 -3.98 -0.83
CA ARG A 142 17.77 -3.91 0.53
C ARG A 142 19.05 -3.09 0.49
N GLN A 143 18.99 -1.85 0.99
CA GLN A 143 20.19 -1.02 1.09
C GLN A 143 21.19 -1.80 1.93
N SER A 144 22.45 -1.84 1.51
CA SER A 144 23.51 -2.43 2.31
C SER A 144 23.45 -1.81 3.70
N VAL A 145 23.31 -2.65 4.73
CA VAL A 145 23.22 -2.17 6.11
C VAL A 145 24.54 -1.47 6.43
N THR A 146 24.53 -0.15 6.56
CA THR A 146 25.74 0.60 6.88
C THR A 146 26.08 0.42 8.35
N LEU A 147 27.35 0.62 8.71
CA LEU A 147 27.81 0.51 10.08
C LEU A 147 27.09 1.51 11.00
N GLU A 148 26.79 2.71 10.50
CA GLU A 148 26.01 3.72 11.21
C GLU A 148 24.58 3.25 11.44
N LEU A 149 23.96 2.59 10.46
CA LEU A 149 22.62 2.03 10.62
C LEU A 149 22.62 0.91 11.68
N MET A 150 23.61 0.02 11.66
CA MET A 150 23.79 -1.01 12.69
C MET A 150 23.97 -0.39 14.07
N ALA A 151 24.93 0.53 14.21
CA ALA A 151 25.22 1.25 15.44
C ALA A 151 23.97 1.93 16.00
N SER A 152 23.22 2.64 15.17
CA SER A 152 22.03 3.40 15.57
C SER A 152 20.85 2.54 16.03
N VAL A 153 20.79 1.26 15.60
CA VAL A 153 19.67 0.33 15.84
C VAL A 153 19.97 -0.69 16.93
N ALA A 154 21.13 -1.35 16.84
CA ALA A 154 21.50 -2.49 17.66
C ALA A 154 22.71 -2.20 18.57
N GLY A 155 23.41 -1.09 18.36
CA GLY A 155 24.72 -0.84 18.97
C GLY A 155 25.85 -1.45 18.16
N LEU A 156 27.03 -1.56 18.78
CA LEU A 156 28.24 -2.13 18.20
C LEU A 156 28.81 -3.20 19.14
N GLU A 157 29.33 -4.28 18.57
CA GLU A 157 29.91 -5.40 19.32
C GLU A 157 31.13 -4.95 20.14
N GLU A 158 31.89 -3.98 19.62
CA GLU A 158 33.04 -3.39 20.32
C GLU A 158 32.67 -2.71 21.65
N LEU A 159 31.39 -2.44 21.89
CA LEU A 159 30.88 -1.82 23.11
C LEU A 159 30.07 -2.78 24.00
N GLU A 160 30.07 -4.10 23.70
CA GLU A 160 29.31 -5.09 24.48
C GLU A 160 29.70 -5.07 25.97
N TRP A 161 30.96 -4.78 26.28
CA TRP A 161 31.46 -4.66 27.65
C TRP A 161 30.75 -3.57 28.48
N MET A 162 30.13 -2.57 27.85
CA MET A 162 29.33 -1.54 28.55
C MET A 162 27.97 -2.07 29.02
N ARG A 163 27.50 -3.21 28.49
CA ARG A 163 26.22 -3.85 28.84
C ARG A 163 25.01 -2.90 28.73
N LEU A 164 25.05 -1.97 27.78
CA LEU A 164 23.94 -1.07 27.50
C LEU A 164 22.89 -1.77 26.63
N ILE A 165 21.64 -1.37 26.79
CA ILE A 165 20.51 -1.94 26.01
C ILE A 165 19.68 -0.84 25.35
N GLY A 166 18.98 -1.22 24.27
CA GLY A 166 18.05 -0.36 23.55
C GLY A 166 18.69 0.95 23.07
N MET A 167 18.00 2.07 23.29
CA MET A 167 18.45 3.39 22.81
C MET A 167 19.81 3.81 23.37
N LYS A 168 20.18 3.38 24.58
CA LYS A 168 21.49 3.71 25.18
C LYS A 168 22.64 3.02 24.46
N ALA A 169 22.46 1.76 24.04
CA ALA A 169 23.44 1.04 23.25
C ALA A 169 23.66 1.73 21.90
N GLY A 170 22.57 2.15 21.24
CA GLY A 170 22.67 2.89 19.98
C GLY A 170 23.33 4.26 20.13
N HIS A 171 23.03 4.98 21.22
CA HIS A 171 23.64 6.28 21.51
C HIS A 171 25.15 6.16 21.76
N ALA A 172 25.58 5.20 22.59
CA ALA A 172 26.99 4.93 22.84
C ALA A 172 27.74 4.52 21.56
N ALA A 173 27.10 3.70 20.72
CA ALA A 173 27.65 3.30 19.43
C ALA A 173 27.81 4.47 18.45
N MET A 174 26.81 5.35 18.35
CA MET A 174 26.90 6.56 17.51
C MET A 174 27.98 7.53 18.02
N PHE A 175 28.16 7.64 19.34
CA PHE A 175 29.24 8.41 19.94
C PHE A 175 30.62 7.77 19.67
N PHE A 176 30.74 6.45 19.77
CA PHE A 176 31.98 5.75 19.42
C PHE A 176 32.38 5.95 17.95
N LEU A 177 31.40 5.89 17.04
CA LEU A 177 31.62 6.19 15.62
C LEU A 177 32.03 7.65 15.40
N SER A 178 31.43 8.60 16.11
CA SER A 178 31.78 10.03 15.96
C SER A 178 33.21 10.35 16.45
N LEU A 179 33.74 9.54 17.37
CA LEU A 179 35.14 9.59 17.81
C LEU A 179 36.11 8.88 16.86
N GLY A 180 35.64 8.31 15.75
CA GLY A 180 36.49 7.61 14.79
C GLY A 180 36.88 6.19 15.21
N ARG A 181 36.05 5.52 16.02
CA ARG A 181 36.26 4.13 16.49
C ARG A 181 37.62 3.96 17.21
N PRO A 182 37.85 4.67 18.33
CA PRO A 182 39.09 4.52 19.08
C PRO A 182 39.30 3.05 19.51
N ALA A 183 40.54 2.59 19.47
CA ALA A 183 40.88 1.27 20.02
C ALA A 183 40.74 1.29 21.55
N ILE A 184 39.93 0.40 22.09
CA ILE A 184 39.68 0.26 23.53
C ILE A 184 40.00 -1.19 23.91
N GLU A 185 41.20 -1.41 24.43
CA GLU A 185 41.71 -2.75 24.75
C GLU A 185 41.91 -2.94 26.27
N THR A 186 42.13 -1.86 27.01
CA THR A 186 42.45 -1.86 28.44
C THR A 186 41.29 -1.34 29.29
N GLU A 187 41.26 -1.70 30.58
CA GLU A 187 40.24 -1.20 31.52
C GLU A 187 40.32 0.33 31.70
N ASP A 188 41.52 0.91 31.76
CA ASP A 188 41.69 2.37 31.85
C ASP A 188 41.08 3.10 30.63
N GLN A 189 41.20 2.51 29.44
CA GLN A 189 40.58 3.06 28.21
C GLN A 189 39.05 2.91 28.24
N LYS A 190 38.54 1.79 28.75
CA LYS A 190 37.09 1.57 28.92
C LYS A 190 36.49 2.57 29.89
N GLU A 191 37.17 2.84 31.01
CA GLU A 191 36.74 3.83 32.00
C GLU A 191 36.76 5.25 31.40
N ALA A 192 37.85 5.61 30.71
CA ALA A 192 37.97 6.89 30.03
C ALA A 192 36.88 7.11 28.96
N PHE A 193 36.57 6.08 28.16
CA PHE A 193 35.48 6.15 27.19
C PHE A 193 34.12 6.31 27.88
N THR A 194 33.85 5.50 28.91
CA THR A 194 32.59 5.54 29.67
C THR A 194 32.34 6.92 30.25
N ARG A 195 33.37 7.53 30.87
CA ARG A 195 33.26 8.89 31.41
C ARG A 195 32.91 9.90 30.32
N ARG A 196 33.63 9.89 29.19
CA ARG A 196 33.36 10.79 28.06
C ARG A 196 31.97 10.59 27.47
N PHE A 197 31.51 9.34 27.39
CA PHE A 197 30.16 9.04 26.92
C PHE A 197 29.10 9.57 27.88
N MET A 198 29.26 9.40 29.19
CA MET A 198 28.31 9.91 30.18
C MET A 198 28.22 11.43 30.13
N GLU A 199 29.35 12.13 30.07
CA GLU A 199 29.42 13.59 29.89
C GLU A 199 28.71 14.04 28.60
N HIS A 200 28.91 13.31 27.50
CA HIS A 200 28.21 13.56 26.25
C HIS A 200 26.69 13.30 26.36
N ALA A 201 26.28 12.21 26.99
CA ALA A 201 24.90 11.79 27.08
C ALA A 201 24.04 12.74 27.94
N GLU A 202 24.65 13.48 28.87
CA GLU A 202 23.96 14.50 29.66
C GLU A 202 23.51 15.71 28.84
N VAL A 203 24.26 16.09 27.79
CA VAL A 203 23.99 17.28 26.98
C VAL A 203 23.43 16.98 25.59
N CYS A 204 23.63 15.76 25.09
CA CYS A 204 23.23 15.34 23.76
C CYS A 204 21.73 14.99 23.71
N LYS A 205 21.01 15.56 22.73
CA LYS A 205 19.63 15.14 22.44
C LYS A 205 19.66 13.99 21.44
N TYR A 206 19.75 12.76 21.93
CA TYR A 206 19.75 11.58 21.07
C TYR A 206 18.36 11.34 20.45
N GLU A 207 18.14 11.91 19.27
CA GLU A 207 16.85 11.90 18.56
C GLU A 207 16.98 11.23 17.20
N LYS A 208 15.94 10.50 16.79
CA LYS A 208 15.89 9.79 15.49
C LYS A 208 17.15 8.95 15.21
N ARG A 209 17.73 8.38 16.27
CA ARG A 209 18.96 7.56 16.26
C ARG A 209 20.21 8.31 15.81
N ARG A 210 20.32 9.60 16.13
CA ARG A 210 21.49 10.45 15.90
C ARG A 210 21.81 11.28 17.15
N CYS A 211 23.09 11.55 17.37
CA CYS A 211 23.52 12.55 18.34
C CYS A 211 23.29 13.95 17.74
N VAL A 212 22.51 14.79 18.43
CA VAL A 212 22.19 16.17 18.04
C VAL A 212 22.68 17.14 19.09
#